data_AF-A0A1Q7CRY4-F1
#
_entry.id   AF-A0A1Q7CRY4-F1
#
_cell.length_a   1.000
_cell.length_b   1.000
_cell.length_c   1.000
_cell.angle_alpha   90.00
_cell.angle_beta   90.00
_cell.angle_gamma   90.00
#
_symmetry.space_group_name_H-M   'P 1'
#
loop_
_entity.id
_entity.type
_entity.pdbx_description
1 polymer ?
#
loop_
_entity_poly.entity_id
_entity_poly.type
_entity_poly.pdbx_seq_one_letter_code
_entity_poly.pdbx_strand_id
1 'polypeptide(L)'
;MRKLASFLVVAWLCAVPAFGAAESYKDVPVVDVNCSKKVAADPDSHPRACALKCAASGFGIVTKDKQFLKFDAEGNAKIAEALKASDKKDHLRVDVSGDVQGDTLKVSSIKLL
;
A
#
# COMPACT_ATOMS: atom_id res chain seq x y z
N MET A 1 -0.78 -38.93 52.72
CA MET A 1 0.63 -39.09 52.28
C MET A 1 0.65 -39.70 50.89
N ARG A 2 1.63 -39.29 50.06
CA ARG A 2 1.95 -39.71 48.66
C ARG A 2 1.21 -38.89 47.58
N LYS A 3 1.80 -37.83 47.01
CA LYS A 3 3.01 -37.69 46.15
C LYS A 3 2.68 -37.91 44.67
N LEU A 4 3.07 -36.89 43.87
CA LEU A 4 3.50 -36.93 42.45
C LEU A 4 2.35 -37.01 41.45
N ALA A 5 2.11 -35.96 40.65
CA ALA A 5 2.80 -35.60 39.39
C ALA A 5 1.65 -35.55 38.34
N SER A 6 1.56 -34.67 37.35
CA SER A 6 2.60 -34.03 36.58
C SER A 6 2.09 -32.66 36.10
N PHE A 7 2.91 -31.65 36.33
CA PHE A 7 3.03 -30.51 35.43
C PHE A 7 3.40 -31.04 34.03
N LEU A 8 2.60 -30.76 33.01
CA LEU A 8 3.03 -30.69 31.60
C LEU A 8 1.90 -30.09 30.75
N VAL A 9 1.53 -28.84 31.06
CA VAL A 9 0.90 -28.00 30.03
C VAL A 9 2.06 -27.46 29.21
N VAL A 10 2.38 -28.15 28.11
CA VAL A 10 3.25 -27.64 27.07
C VAL A 10 2.52 -26.45 26.45
N ALA A 11 2.81 -25.25 26.96
CA ALA A 11 2.52 -24.01 26.30
C ALA A 11 3.40 -23.96 25.04
N TRP A 12 2.85 -24.49 23.95
CA TRP A 12 3.39 -24.31 22.61
C TRP A 12 3.15 -22.84 22.22
N LEU A 13 4.02 -21.96 22.73
CA LEU A 13 4.21 -20.64 22.14
C LEU A 13 4.81 -20.87 20.75
N CYS A 14 3.95 -20.93 19.74
CA CYS A 14 4.35 -20.57 18.39
C CYS A 14 4.79 -19.10 18.44
N ALA A 15 6.08 -18.87 18.61
CA ALA A 15 6.72 -17.64 18.21
C ALA A 15 6.59 -17.56 16.69
N VAL A 16 5.46 -17.04 16.20
CA VAL A 16 5.31 -16.65 14.81
C VAL A 16 6.26 -15.48 14.62
N PRO A 17 7.31 -15.60 13.81
CA PRO A 17 8.12 -14.45 13.50
C PRO A 17 7.21 -13.46 12.76
N ALA A 18 7.06 -12.27 13.31
CA ALA A 18 6.37 -11.15 12.69
C ALA A 18 7.20 -10.63 11.50
N PHE A 19 7.34 -11.44 10.46
CA PHE A 19 7.65 -10.93 9.14
C PHE A 19 6.39 -10.18 8.71
N GLY A 20 6.52 -8.87 8.46
CA GLY A 20 5.45 -8.09 7.84
C GLY A 20 4.92 -8.88 6.66
N ALA A 21 3.62 -9.21 6.70
CA ALA A 21 3.01 -9.89 5.60
C ALA A 21 2.96 -8.90 4.43
N ALA A 22 3.51 -9.27 3.28
CA ALA A 22 3.34 -8.49 2.07
C ALA A 22 1.83 -8.40 1.77
N GLU A 23 1.30 -7.19 1.88
CA GLU A 23 -0.11 -6.90 1.60
C GLU A 23 -0.30 -6.69 0.10
N SER A 24 -1.50 -6.98 -0.38
CA SER A 24 -1.85 -6.81 -1.78
C SER A 24 -3.14 -6.02 -1.91
N TYR A 25 -3.07 -4.95 -2.69
CA TYR A 25 -4.15 -4.04 -2.98
C TYR A 25 -4.50 -4.15 -4.46
N LYS A 26 -5.77 -4.42 -4.73
CA LYS A 26 -6.28 -4.67 -6.08
C LYS A 26 -7.27 -3.59 -6.46
N ASP A 27 -7.12 -3.08 -7.67
CA ASP A 27 -7.97 -2.05 -8.25
C ASP A 27 -8.18 -0.86 -7.29
N VAL A 28 -7.08 -0.33 -6.73
CA VAL A 28 -7.13 0.80 -5.79
C VAL A 28 -6.70 2.11 -6.45
N PRO A 29 -7.35 3.25 -6.11
CA PRO A 29 -6.96 4.56 -6.63
C PRO A 29 -5.52 4.93 -6.28
N VAL A 30 -4.79 5.50 -7.24
CA VAL A 30 -3.48 6.09 -7.04
C VAL A 30 -3.54 7.61 -7.12
N VAL A 31 -2.99 8.28 -6.12
CA VAL A 31 -3.05 9.74 -5.96
C VAL A 31 -1.66 10.26 -5.59
N ASP A 32 -1.33 11.48 -6.03
CA ASP A 32 -0.13 12.15 -5.52
C ASP A 32 -0.32 12.58 -4.05
N VAL A 33 0.78 12.67 -3.31
CA VAL A 33 0.75 12.95 -1.86
C VAL A 33 0.11 14.32 -1.57
N ASN A 34 0.33 15.32 -2.43
CA ASN A 34 -0.24 16.67 -2.26
C ASN A 34 -1.77 16.72 -2.46
N CYS A 35 -2.31 15.78 -3.23
CA CYS A 35 -3.74 15.67 -3.50
C CYS A 35 -4.46 14.68 -2.58
N SER A 36 -3.74 13.78 -1.89
CA SER A 36 -4.30 12.73 -1.02
C SER A 36 -5.48 13.16 -0.13
N LYS A 37 -5.35 14.31 0.54
CA LYS A 37 -6.43 14.86 1.39
C LYS A 37 -7.53 15.58 0.61
N LYS A 38 -7.19 16.18 -0.54
CA LYS A 38 -8.12 16.96 -1.37
C LYS A 38 -9.12 16.07 -2.10
N VAL A 39 -8.65 14.90 -2.55
CA VAL A 39 -9.46 13.93 -3.29
C VAL A 39 -9.89 12.74 -2.43
N ALA A 40 -9.75 12.80 -1.11
CA ALA A 40 -10.07 11.68 -0.22
C ALA A 40 -11.53 11.20 -0.32
N ALA A 41 -12.46 12.09 -0.69
CA ALA A 41 -13.86 11.75 -0.92
C ALA A 41 -14.11 11.09 -2.28
N ASP A 42 -13.30 11.42 -3.28
CA ASP A 42 -13.41 10.94 -4.65
C ASP A 42 -12.01 10.90 -5.32
N PRO A 43 -11.22 9.87 -5.03
CA PRO A 43 -9.85 9.77 -5.53
C PRO A 43 -9.78 9.41 -7.02
N ASP A 44 -10.85 8.89 -7.62
CA ASP A 44 -10.90 8.56 -9.04
C ASP A 44 -10.98 9.79 -9.94
N SER A 45 -11.58 10.86 -9.45
CA SER A 45 -11.58 12.17 -10.10
C SER A 45 -10.19 12.81 -10.20
N HIS A 46 -9.15 12.20 -9.62
CA HIS A 46 -7.79 12.71 -9.70
C HIS A 46 -7.16 12.46 -11.09
N PRO A 47 -6.91 13.50 -11.90
CA PRO A 47 -6.49 13.30 -13.28
C PRO A 47 -4.98 13.04 -13.37
N ARG A 48 -4.58 12.27 -14.38
CA ARG A 48 -3.18 11.95 -14.73
C ARG A 48 -2.32 13.20 -14.83
N ALA A 49 -2.84 14.25 -15.45
CA ALA A 49 -2.12 15.49 -15.62
C ALA A 49 -1.77 16.14 -14.27
N CYS A 50 -2.64 16.03 -13.26
CA CYS A 50 -2.33 16.52 -11.91
C CYS A 50 -1.30 15.61 -11.23
N ALA A 51 -1.50 14.30 -11.29
CA ALA A 51 -0.57 13.31 -10.75
C ALA A 51 0.87 13.50 -11.28
N LEU A 52 1.02 13.70 -12.59
CA LEU A 52 2.33 13.92 -13.21
C LEU A 52 2.94 15.29 -12.86
N LYS A 53 2.12 16.36 -12.76
CA LYS A 53 2.61 17.68 -12.31
C LYS A 53 3.08 17.67 -10.86
N CYS A 54 2.46 16.85 -10.01
CA CYS A 54 2.76 16.71 -8.59
C CYS A 54 3.68 15.52 -8.27
N ALA A 55 4.29 14.89 -9.28
CA ALA A 55 5.11 13.68 -9.10
C ALA A 55 6.25 13.85 -8.09
N ALA A 56 6.79 15.06 -7.93
CA ALA A 56 7.82 15.37 -6.95
C ALA A 56 7.36 15.19 -5.49
N SER A 57 6.05 15.25 -5.21
CA SER A 57 5.50 14.96 -3.88
C SER A 57 5.45 13.46 -3.56
N GLY A 58 5.64 12.62 -4.59
CA GLY A 58 5.39 11.19 -4.53
C GLY A 58 3.93 10.84 -4.74
N PHE A 59 3.66 9.54 -4.70
CA PHE A 59 2.39 8.89 -4.95
C PHE A 59 2.06 7.94 -3.80
N GLY A 60 0.81 7.53 -3.74
CA GLY A 60 0.32 6.51 -2.83
C GLY A 60 -1.04 6.00 -3.26
N ILE A 61 -1.52 4.96 -2.57
CA ILE A 61 -2.87 4.44 -2.77
C ILE A 61 -3.82 4.96 -1.71
N VAL A 62 -5.09 5.07 -2.10
CA VAL A 62 -6.19 5.19 -1.15
C VAL A 62 -6.80 3.80 -0.97
N THR A 63 -6.70 3.22 0.22
CA THR A 63 -7.27 1.91 0.54
C THR A 63 -8.80 1.98 0.61
N LYS A 64 -9.47 0.83 0.64
CA LYS A 64 -10.93 0.76 0.81
C LYS A 64 -11.41 1.39 2.11
N ASP A 65 -10.56 1.35 3.14
CA ASP A 65 -10.79 1.97 4.45
C ASP A 65 -10.46 3.48 4.46
N LYS A 66 -10.25 4.08 3.28
CA LYS A 66 -9.90 5.49 3.06
C LYS A 66 -8.58 5.90 3.71
N GLN A 67 -7.69 4.95 3.98
CA GLN A 67 -6.34 5.25 4.43
C GLN A 67 -5.46 5.55 3.23
N PHE A 68 -4.52 6.48 3.38
CA PHE A 68 -3.55 6.81 2.34
C PHE A 68 -2.20 6.19 2.68
N LEU A 69 -1.73 5.27 1.84
CA LEU A 69 -0.42 4.62 1.99
C LEU A 69 0.53 5.16 0.93
N LYS A 70 1.59 5.82 1.38
CA LYS A 70 2.62 6.40 0.50
C LYS A 70 3.48 5.31 -0.09
N PHE A 71 3.84 5.42 -1.36
CA PHE A 71 4.86 4.55 -1.93
C PHE A 71 6.26 4.96 -1.46
N ASP A 72 7.15 3.98 -1.43
CA ASP A 72 8.58 4.18 -1.31
C ASP A 72 9.20 4.70 -2.63
N ALA A 73 10.51 4.99 -2.61
CA ALA A 73 11.20 5.57 -3.77
C ALA A 73 11.08 4.70 -5.04
N GLU A 74 11.18 3.38 -4.89
CA GLU A 74 11.05 2.44 -6.02
C GLU A 74 9.63 2.41 -6.57
N GLY A 75 8.61 2.33 -5.70
CA GLY A 75 7.21 2.39 -6.11
C GLY A 75 6.87 3.68 -6.84
N ASN A 76 7.39 4.82 -6.35
CA ASN A 76 7.23 6.12 -6.98
C ASN A 76 7.83 6.18 -8.40
N ALA A 77 9.02 5.61 -8.60
CA ALA A 77 9.64 5.55 -9.92
C ALA A 77 8.80 4.71 -10.89
N LYS A 78 8.42 3.49 -10.49
CA LYS A 78 7.62 2.56 -11.31
C LYS A 78 6.27 3.15 -11.71
N ILE A 79 5.55 3.78 -10.78
CA ILE A 79 4.24 4.37 -11.10
C ILE A 79 4.36 5.63 -11.93
N ALA A 80 5.39 6.46 -11.73
CA ALA A 80 5.61 7.64 -12.56
C ALA A 80 5.85 7.24 -14.03
N GLU A 81 6.61 6.17 -14.26
CA GLU A 81 6.83 5.62 -15.60
C GLU A 81 5.54 5.05 -16.20
N ALA A 82 4.81 4.24 -15.43
CA ALA A 82 3.53 3.68 -15.88
C ALA A 82 2.50 4.77 -16.22
N LEU A 83 2.42 5.82 -15.39
CA LEU A 83 1.58 6.99 -15.67
C LEU A 83 2.07 7.72 -16.92
N LYS A 84 3.38 7.92 -17.14
CA LYS A 84 3.88 8.55 -18.37
C LYS A 84 3.57 7.73 -19.63
N ALA A 85 3.56 6.40 -19.53
CA ALA A 85 3.24 5.50 -20.63
C ALA A 85 1.73 5.31 -20.90
N SER A 86 0.87 5.63 -19.93
CA SER A 86 -0.58 5.42 -20.03
C SER A 86 -1.30 6.56 -20.76
N ASP A 87 -2.33 6.19 -21.54
CA ASP A 87 -3.25 7.14 -22.18
C ASP A 87 -4.47 7.50 -21.32
N LYS A 88 -4.58 6.93 -20.10
CA LYS A 88 -5.69 7.24 -19.19
C LYS A 88 -5.64 8.69 -18.72
N LYS A 89 -6.81 9.33 -18.69
CA LYS A 89 -6.94 10.74 -18.29
C LYS A 89 -7.22 10.89 -16.80
N ASP A 90 -8.00 9.99 -16.23
CA ASP A 90 -8.49 9.94 -14.85
C ASP A 90 -8.75 8.48 -14.44
N HIS A 91 -9.39 8.25 -13.29
CA HIS A 91 -9.65 6.91 -12.73
C HIS A 91 -8.36 6.07 -12.68
N LEU A 92 -7.30 6.69 -12.17
CA LEU A 92 -5.99 6.07 -12.08
C LEU A 92 -6.03 5.03 -10.98
N ARG A 93 -6.02 3.75 -11.37
CA ARG A 93 -6.08 2.62 -10.44
C ARG A 93 -4.92 1.68 -10.66
N VAL A 94 -4.48 1.05 -9.58
CA VAL A 94 -3.35 0.14 -9.59
C VAL A 94 -3.68 -1.17 -8.88
N ASP A 95 -3.04 -2.22 -9.35
CA ASP A 95 -2.74 -3.39 -8.54
C ASP A 95 -1.35 -3.22 -7.96
N VAL A 96 -1.22 -3.22 -6.63
CA VAL A 96 0.06 -3.06 -5.94
C VAL A 96 0.20 -4.05 -4.80
N SER A 97 1.39 -4.60 -4.62
CA SER A 97 1.71 -5.43 -3.45
C SER A 97 3.03 -5.02 -2.83
N GLY A 98 3.17 -5.23 -1.53
CA GLY A 98 4.31 -4.74 -0.79
C GLY A 98 4.16 -4.83 0.71
N ASP A 99 5.19 -4.41 1.43
CA ASP A 99 5.20 -4.40 2.89
C ASP A 99 4.77 -3.04 3.43
N VAL A 100 3.74 -3.00 4.26
CA VAL A 100 3.31 -1.78 4.93
C VAL A 100 4.16 -1.54 6.18
N GLN A 101 4.81 -0.38 6.23
CA GLN A 101 5.64 0.10 7.33
C GLN A 101 5.15 1.47 7.78
N GLY A 102 4.26 1.48 8.77
CA GLY A 102 3.53 2.69 9.17
C GLY A 102 2.65 3.17 8.02
N ASP A 103 2.85 4.41 7.57
CA ASP A 103 2.09 5.01 6.47
C ASP A 103 2.74 4.81 5.09
N THR A 104 3.79 3.97 5.00
CA THR A 104 4.54 3.73 3.76
C THR A 104 4.38 2.28 3.31
N LEU A 105 3.94 2.09 2.07
CA LEU A 105 3.95 0.82 1.35
C LEU A 105 5.27 0.69 0.58
N LYS A 106 6.12 -0.25 1.00
CA LYS A 106 7.31 -0.64 0.23
C LYS A 106 6.89 -1.50 -0.94
N VAL A 107 7.00 -0.98 -2.15
CA VAL A 107 6.37 -1.57 -3.32
C VAL A 107 7.20 -2.72 -3.90
N SER A 108 6.72 -3.95 -3.72
CA SER A 108 7.30 -5.14 -4.34
C SER A 108 6.86 -5.27 -5.81
N SER A 109 5.58 -5.02 -6.09
CA SER A 109 5.01 -5.07 -7.45
C SER A 109 3.95 -3.99 -7.61
N ILE A 110 3.90 -3.36 -8.79
CA ILE A 110 2.88 -2.36 -9.13
C ILE A 110 2.52 -2.44 -10.61
N LYS A 111 1.22 -2.37 -10.90
CA LYS A 111 0.67 -2.35 -12.25
C LYS A 111 -0.47 -1.34 -12.32
N LEU A 112 -0.34 -0.38 -13.23
CA LEU A 112 -1.44 0.52 -13.58
C LEU A 112 -2.48 -0.25 -14.42
N LEU A 113 -3.76 -0.08 -14.07
CA LEU A 113 -4.90 -0.69 -14.75
C LEU A 113 -5.43 0.18 -15.89
#